data_AF-A0AAE7B962-F1
#
_entry.id   AF-A0AAE7B962-F1
#
_cell.length_a   1.000
_cell.length_b   1.000
_cell.length_c   1.000
_cell.angle_alpha   90.00
_cell.angle_beta   90.00
_cell.angle_gamma   90.00
#
_symmetry.space_group_name_H-M   'P 1'
#
loop_
_entity.id
_entity.type
_entity.pdbx_description
1 polymer ?
#
loop_
_entity_poly.entity_id
_entity_poly.type
_entity_poly.pdbx_seq_one_letter_code
_entity_poly.pdbx_strand_id
1 'polypeptide(L)'
;MKKLLIMLFVCIDLFAHPVNYTIDLVVSYDEKAKEAKIICQSNSKNKCGLFNINLLDKDDKSIADVKFPFLKEFVLIKTETKPSKLDFYLRDVPEHKYTKIF
;
A
#
# COMPACT_ATOMS: atom_id res chain seq x y z
N MET A 1 -19.11 -4.31 -48.12
CA MET A 1 -17.82 -4.50 -47.43
C MET A 1 -17.67 -3.70 -46.11
N LYS A 2 -18.77 -3.27 -45.44
CA LYS A 2 -18.69 -2.52 -44.15
C LYS A 2 -18.82 -3.37 -42.89
N LYS A 3 -19.32 -4.62 -43.00
CA LYS A 3 -19.62 -5.49 -41.85
C LYS A 3 -18.38 -6.21 -41.29
N LEU A 4 -17.31 -6.32 -42.07
CA LEU A 4 -16.08 -7.03 -41.67
C LEU A 4 -15.23 -6.20 -40.69
N LEU A 5 -15.29 -4.88 -40.80
CA LEU A 5 -14.57 -3.94 -39.93
C LEU A 5 -15.09 -3.94 -38.49
N ILE A 6 -16.41 -4.13 -38.30
CA ILE A 6 -17.05 -4.16 -36.98
C ILE A 6 -16.63 -5.43 -36.21
N MET A 7 -16.47 -6.56 -36.90
CA MET A 7 -16.03 -7.82 -36.28
C MET A 7 -14.57 -7.75 -35.80
N LEU A 8 -13.74 -6.92 -36.43
CA LEU A 8 -12.34 -6.73 -36.01
C LEU A 8 -12.23 -5.96 -34.69
N PHE A 9 -13.16 -5.04 -34.40
CA PHE A 9 -13.16 -4.26 -33.15
C PHE A 9 -13.62 -5.05 -31.93
N VAL A 10 -14.55 -6.01 -32.09
CA VAL A 10 -15.05 -6.82 -30.96
C VAL A 10 -14.00 -7.81 -30.44
N CYS A 11 -13.04 -8.22 -31.27
CA CYS A 11 -11.98 -9.15 -30.84
C CYS A 11 -10.85 -8.48 -30.04
N ILE A 12 -10.73 -7.15 -30.08
CA ILE A 12 -9.62 -6.42 -29.41
C ILE A 12 -9.90 -6.28 -27.91
N ASP A 13 -11.17 -6.24 -27.50
CA ASP A 13 -11.58 -6.08 -26.09
C ASP A 13 -11.43 -7.37 -25.26
N LEU A 14 -11.28 -8.53 -25.91
CA LEU A 14 -11.14 -9.83 -25.22
C LEU A 14 -9.74 -10.07 -24.63
N PHE A 15 -8.76 -9.21 -24.94
CA PHE A 15 -7.39 -9.33 -24.42
C PHE A 15 -7.08 -8.35 -23.28
N ALA A 16 -8.08 -7.71 -22.68
CA ALA A 16 -7.90 -6.99 -21.42
C ALA A 16 -7.70 -8.01 -20.28
N HIS A 17 -6.47 -8.50 -20.13
CA HIS A 17 -6.11 -9.40 -19.03
C HIS A 17 -6.13 -8.59 -17.73
N PRO A 18 -6.81 -9.06 -16.67
CA PRO A 18 -6.67 -8.45 -15.36
C PRO A 18 -5.19 -8.56 -14.97
N VAL A 19 -4.52 -7.42 -14.92
CA VAL A 19 -3.12 -7.35 -14.47
C VAL A 19 -3.14 -7.68 -12.99
N ASN A 20 -2.68 -8.88 -12.65
CA ASN A 20 -2.63 -9.34 -11.27
C ASN A 20 -1.46 -8.62 -10.58
N TYR A 21 -1.75 -7.57 -9.83
CA TYR A 21 -0.75 -6.86 -9.05
C TYR A 21 -0.83 -7.28 -7.59
N THR A 22 0.33 -7.50 -6.98
CA THR A 22 0.47 -7.76 -5.56
C THR A 22 0.96 -6.50 -4.88
N ILE A 23 0.48 -6.27 -3.66
CA ILE A 23 1.00 -5.23 -2.78
C ILE A 23 1.29 -5.91 -1.46
N ASP A 24 2.52 -5.76 -1.00
CA ASP A 24 2.98 -6.23 0.30
C ASP A 24 3.63 -5.09 1.06
N LEU A 25 3.47 -5.11 2.38
CA LEU A 25 4.21 -4.25 3.28
C LEU A 25 5.23 -5.09 4.04
N VAL A 26 6.49 -4.70 3.92
CA VAL A 26 7.56 -5.18 4.76
C VAL A 26 7.74 -4.17 5.89
N VAL A 27 7.47 -4.63 7.11
CA VAL A 27 7.53 -3.82 8.33
C VAL A 27 8.57 -4.39 9.25
N SER A 28 9.31 -3.52 9.94
CA SER A 28 10.28 -3.94 10.96
C SER A 28 10.48 -2.82 11.97
N TYR A 29 10.84 -3.17 13.20
CA TYR A 29 11.19 -2.20 14.23
C TYR A 29 12.62 -2.40 14.71
N ASP A 30 13.40 -1.32 14.74
CA ASP A 30 14.73 -1.29 15.32
C ASP A 30 14.67 -0.80 16.77
N GLU A 31 14.94 -1.69 17.72
CA GLU A 31 14.91 -1.39 19.16
C GLU A 31 16.05 -0.47 19.62
N LYS A 32 17.17 -0.42 18.88
CA LYS A 32 18.31 0.44 19.22
C LYS A 32 18.11 1.85 18.70
N ALA A 33 17.67 1.98 17.44
CA ALA A 33 17.40 3.26 16.82
C ALA A 33 16.04 3.85 17.24
N LYS A 34 15.14 3.03 17.79
CA LYS A 34 13.76 3.39 18.14
C LYS A 34 12.99 3.88 16.91
N GLU A 35 13.09 3.10 15.83
CA GLU A 35 12.56 3.44 14.52
C GLU A 35 11.74 2.29 13.93
N ALA A 36 10.51 2.60 13.51
CA ALA A 36 9.67 1.73 12.73
C ALA A 36 9.94 1.97 11.24
N LYS A 37 10.34 0.91 10.54
CA LYS A 37 10.60 0.89 9.11
C LYS A 37 9.42 0.26 8.39
N ILE A 38 8.87 0.98 7.41
CA ILE A 38 7.78 0.52 6.56
C ILE A 38 8.23 0.64 5.11
N ILE A 39 8.19 -0.46 4.37
CA ILE A 39 8.46 -0.52 2.93
C ILE A 39 7.22 -1.09 2.24
N CYS A 40 6.72 -0.38 1.24
CA CYS A 40 5.72 -0.87 0.31
C CYS A 40 6.41 -1.53 -0.88
N GLN A 41 6.11 -2.81 -1.10
CA GLN A 41 6.57 -3.58 -2.27
C GLN A 41 5.39 -3.95 -3.16
N SER A 42 5.55 -3.77 -4.47
CA SER A 42 4.58 -4.24 -5.45
C SER A 42 5.29 -4.78 -6.68
N ASN A 43 4.71 -5.80 -7.31
CA ASN A 43 5.12 -6.25 -8.64
C ASN A 43 4.71 -5.24 -9.76
N SER A 44 3.95 -4.19 -9.42
CA SER A 44 3.55 -3.12 -10.32
C SER A 44 4.15 -1.78 -9.88
N LYS A 45 4.98 -1.19 -10.75
CA LYS A 45 5.75 0.04 -10.47
C LYS A 45 4.93 1.23 -9.98
N ASN A 46 3.62 1.27 -10.27
CA ASN A 46 2.77 2.43 -9.98
C ASN A 46 1.63 2.12 -8.99
N LYS A 47 1.65 0.96 -8.30
CA LYS A 47 0.55 0.54 -7.43
C LYS A 47 0.90 0.51 -5.94
N CYS A 48 2.18 0.59 -5.59
CA CYS A 48 2.58 0.72 -4.19
C CYS A 48 2.67 2.18 -3.78
N GLY A 49 2.03 2.52 -2.67
CA GLY A 49 2.08 3.87 -2.15
C GLY A 49 1.54 3.96 -0.73
N LEU A 50 2.38 4.43 0.18
CA LEU A 50 2.01 4.77 1.55
C LEU A 50 1.45 6.18 1.54
N PHE A 51 0.14 6.32 1.73
CA PHE A 51 -0.51 7.63 1.83
C PHE A 51 -0.59 8.12 3.28
N ASN A 52 -1.01 7.23 4.18
CA ASN A 52 -1.02 7.45 5.61
C ASN A 52 -0.69 6.17 6.36
N ILE A 53 -0.08 6.33 7.52
CA ILE A 53 0.37 5.25 8.39
C ILE A 53 0.00 5.62 9.81
N ASN A 54 -0.78 4.75 10.45
CA ASN A 54 -1.08 4.82 11.86
C ASN A 54 -0.42 3.63 12.56
N LEU A 55 0.59 3.90 13.38
CA LEU A 55 1.25 2.91 14.23
C LEU A 55 0.45 2.70 15.50
N LEU A 56 0.14 1.44 15.81
CA LEU A 56 -0.69 1.07 16.95
C LEU A 56 0.09 0.22 17.94
N ASP A 57 -0.19 0.39 19.24
CA ASP A 57 0.31 -0.49 20.28
C ASP A 57 -0.54 -1.77 20.40
N LYS A 58 -0.24 -2.61 21.38
CA LYS A 58 -0.97 -3.87 21.63
C LYS A 58 -2.43 -3.68 22.07
N ASP A 59 -2.78 -2.47 22.53
CA ASP A 59 -4.10 -2.09 23.05
C ASP A 59 -4.86 -1.24 22.01
N ASP A 60 -4.42 -1.26 20.75
CA ASP A 60 -4.96 -0.51 19.62
C ASP A 60 -4.91 1.02 19.79
N LYS A 61 -4.01 1.52 20.64
CA LYS A 61 -3.80 2.95 20.81
C LYS A 61 -2.82 3.48 19.76
N SER A 62 -3.15 4.62 19.20
CA SER A 62 -2.31 5.35 18.25
C SER A 62 -1.02 5.81 18.93
N ILE A 63 0.11 5.30 18.45
CA ILE A 63 1.46 5.73 18.84
C ILE A 63 1.91 6.90 17.96
N ALA A 64 1.71 6.77 16.65
CA ALA A 64 2.08 7.80 15.67
C ALA A 64 1.16 7.72 14.45
N ASP A 65 0.67 8.87 14.00
CA ASP A 65 -0.09 9.02 12.75
C ASP A 65 0.67 9.95 11.81
N VAL A 66 1.03 9.43 10.64
CA VAL A 66 1.82 10.16 9.64
C VAL A 66 1.09 10.11 8.30
N LYS A 67 0.77 11.28 7.77
CA LYS A 67 0.19 11.46 6.43
C LYS A 67 1.21 12.06 5.48
N PHE A 68 1.26 11.57 4.26
CA PHE A 68 2.13 12.07 3.21
C PHE A 68 1.32 12.80 2.13
N PRO A 69 1.81 13.94 1.61
CA PRO A 69 1.15 14.63 0.50
C PRO A 69 1.23 13.85 -0.82
N PHE A 70 2.18 12.91 -0.92
CA PHE A 70 2.37 12.04 -2.08
C PHE A 70 2.66 10.61 -1.59
N LEU A 71 2.33 9.62 -2.43
CA LEU A 71 2.60 8.21 -2.15
C LEU A 71 4.10 7.97 -1.96
N LYS A 72 4.46 7.33 -0.84
CA LYS A 72 5.85 6.91 -0.57
C LYS A 72 6.00 5.40 -0.67
N GLU A 73 7.11 4.93 -1.20
CA GLU A 73 7.47 3.51 -1.17
C GLU A 73 8.11 3.10 0.17
N PHE A 74 8.66 4.06 0.90
CA PHE A 74 9.44 3.81 2.11
C PHE A 74 9.28 4.95 3.12
N VAL A 75 9.24 4.59 4.40
CA VAL A 75 9.40 5.56 5.49
C VAL A 75 10.02 4.93 6.73
N LEU A 76 10.72 5.79 7.49
CA LEU A 76 11.15 5.55 8.87
C LEU A 76 10.37 6.49 9.78
N ILE A 77 9.73 5.93 10.80
CA ILE A 77 8.97 6.67 11.81
C ILE A 77 9.66 6.46 13.15
N LYS A 78 10.15 7.54 13.76
CA LYS A 78 10.74 7.50 15.10
C LYS A 78 9.64 7.28 16.13
N THR A 79 9.78 6.25 16.95
CA THR A 79 8.84 5.93 18.02
C THR A 79 9.56 5.25 19.17
N GLU A 80 9.36 5.75 20.38
CA GLU A 80 9.93 5.16 21.60
C GLU A 80 9.34 3.80 21.93
N THR A 81 8.07 3.60 21.56
CA THR A 81 7.33 2.37 21.83
C THR A 81 7.31 1.51 20.57
N LYS A 82 7.65 0.22 20.74
CA LYS A 82 7.55 -0.79 19.69
C LYS A 82 6.09 -0.94 19.26
N PRO A 83 5.75 -0.67 17.99
CA PRO A 83 4.41 -0.90 17.50
C PRO A 83 4.08 -2.39 17.48
N SER A 84 2.81 -2.74 17.72
CA SER A 84 2.31 -4.10 17.53
C SER A 84 1.84 -4.31 16.10
N LYS A 85 1.20 -3.30 15.52
CA LYS A 85 0.63 -3.30 14.18
C LYS A 85 0.65 -1.91 13.57
N LEU A 86 0.55 -1.82 12.26
CA LEU A 86 0.15 -0.58 11.59
C LEU A 86 -1.16 -0.76 10.84
N ASP A 87 -1.90 0.33 10.77
CA ASP A 87 -2.96 0.55 9.83
C ASP A 87 -2.49 1.52 8.74
N PHE A 88 -2.78 1.21 7.49
CA PHE A 88 -2.44 2.07 6.35
C PHE A 88 -3.50 2.04 5.27
N TYR A 89 -3.48 3.06 4.43
CA TYR A 89 -4.32 3.14 3.25
C TYR A 89 -3.43 3.30 2.02
N LEU A 90 -3.72 2.52 0.98
CA LEU A 90 -2.96 2.55 -0.27
C LEU A 90 -3.26 3.80 -1.12
N ARG A 91 -4.38 4.48 -0.86
CA ARG A 91 -4.86 5.68 -1.56
C ARG A 91 -5.68 6.53 -0.58
N ASP A 92 -6.02 7.76 -0.96
CA ASP A 92 -6.90 8.68 -0.21
C ASP A 92 -8.37 8.20 -0.08
N VAL A 93 -8.65 6.93 -0.43
CA VAL A 93 -9.97 6.31 -0.31
C VAL A 93 -9.98 5.38 0.90
N PRO A 94 -10.78 5.67 1.94
CA PRO A 94 -10.76 4.92 3.20
C PRO A 94 -11.25 3.47 3.12
N GLU A 95 -11.87 3.08 2.00
CA GLU A 95 -12.41 1.73 1.77
C GLU A 95 -11.34 0.65 1.68
N HIS A 96 -10.06 1.04 1.55
CA HIS A 96 -8.93 0.13 1.49
C HIS A 96 -7.97 0.35 2.66
N LYS A 97 -8.51 0.25 3.87
CA LYS A 97 -7.72 0.14 5.08
C LYS A 97 -7.11 -1.25 5.17
N TYR A 98 -5.80 -1.32 5.33
CA TYR A 98 -5.05 -2.56 5.51
C TYR A 98 -4.35 -2.51 6.86
N THR A 99 -4.18 -3.68 7.48
CA THR A 99 -3.47 -3.83 8.74
C THR A 99 -2.32 -4.80 8.55
N LYS A 100 -1.13 -4.47 9.07
CA LYS A 100 0.05 -5.34 9.05
C LYS A 100 0.66 -5.39 10.46
N ILE A 101 1.03 -6.58 10.89
CA ILE A 101 1.67 -6.83 12.19
C ILE A 101 3.18 -6.72 12.02
N PHE A 102 3.87 -6.14 13.01
CA PHE A 102 5.32 -5.95 13.03
C PHE A 102 6.10 -7.23 13.35
#